data_AF-A0A2V6FH46-F1
#
_entry.id   AF-A0A2V6FH46-F1
#
_cell.length_a   1.000
_cell.length_b   1.000
_cell.length_c   1.000
_cell.angle_alpha   90.00
_cell.angle_beta   90.00
_cell.angle_gamma   90.00
#
_symmetry.space_group_name_H-M   'P 1'
#
loop_
_entity.id
_entity.type
_entity.pdbx_description
1 polymer ?
#
loop_
_entity_poly.entity_id
_entity_poly.type
_entity_poly.pdbx_seq_one_letter_code
_entity_poly.pdbx_strand_id
1 'polypeptide(L)'
;KRIGIVTSPSGAAIRDILNILRRRARGIEILINPVRVQGAGAAAEIASAINELSNPSKIWPPLDLIVVARGGGSIEDLWEFNEEVVARAIAAALVPIVSAVGHEVDFTIADFVADLRAPTPSAAAELIVPAAIELERRVNELALCLHRCWQSFIARERTRLRLFSERAVSRELLRRMQEGKQTLDWRRESLQRNAVGFVGNWRGRLAENGAALRRHDPSREIVLRRNRVAEIARRLAACPAQLTAAMWRRFERSEKVLAVLGPDATLGRGYSMTTDATGAIVRSVTQVKRGDRLRTRVTDGAIESDVA
;
A
#
# COMPACT_ATOMS: atom_id res chain seq x y z
N LYS A 1 4.64 -13.83 64.36
CA LYS A 1 6.07 -13.75 64.70
C LYS A 1 6.20 -13.48 66.19
N ARG A 2 7.16 -14.11 66.86
CA ARG A 2 7.33 -14.12 68.31
C ARG A 2 8.73 -13.66 68.70
N ILE A 3 8.80 -12.72 69.64
CA ILE A 3 10.06 -12.22 70.20
C ILE A 3 10.12 -12.57 71.68
N GLY A 4 11.21 -13.19 72.12
CA GLY A 4 11.55 -13.34 73.53
C GLY A 4 12.38 -12.17 74.02
N ILE A 5 12.11 -11.65 75.21
CA ILE A 5 12.90 -10.57 75.83
C ILE A 5 13.43 -11.06 77.18
N VAL A 6 14.74 -11.05 77.34
CA VAL A 6 15.44 -11.34 78.60
C VAL A 6 15.85 -10.01 79.22
N THR A 7 15.15 -9.62 80.30
CA THR A 7 15.40 -8.34 80.98
C THR A 7 14.79 -8.32 82.38
N SER A 8 15.11 -7.29 83.15
CA SER A 8 14.51 -7.09 84.48
C SER A 8 13.06 -6.59 84.37
N PRO A 9 12.12 -7.15 85.15
CA PRO A 9 10.71 -6.78 85.09
C PRO A 9 10.43 -5.33 85.55
N SER A 10 11.33 -4.71 86.31
CA SER A 10 11.17 -3.34 86.84
C SER A 10 11.94 -2.26 86.06
N GLY A 11 12.70 -2.64 85.03
CA GLY A 11 13.59 -1.74 84.30
C GLY A 11 12.90 -0.66 83.46
N ALA A 12 13.63 0.40 83.11
CA ALA A 12 13.22 1.34 82.05
C ALA A 12 13.30 0.67 80.66
N ALA A 13 14.31 -0.18 80.44
CA ALA A 13 14.57 -0.87 79.18
C ALA A 13 13.37 -1.66 78.63
N ILE A 14 12.67 -2.42 79.49
CA ILE A 14 11.50 -3.19 79.07
C ILE A 14 10.36 -2.26 78.64
N ARG A 15 10.16 -1.14 79.34
CA ARG A 15 9.13 -0.15 79.00
C ARG A 15 9.43 0.51 77.67
N ASP A 16 10.68 0.84 77.42
CA ASP A 16 11.13 1.46 76.17
C ASP A 16 10.94 0.53 74.96
N ILE A 17 11.37 -0.73 75.08
CA ILE A 17 11.16 -1.75 74.05
C ILE A 17 9.66 -1.95 73.79
N LEU A 18 8.85 -2.14 74.84
CA LEU A 18 7.41 -2.36 74.70
C LEU A 18 6.69 -1.16 74.07
N ASN A 19 7.08 0.08 74.41
CA ASN A 19 6.49 1.28 73.84
C ASN A 19 6.73 1.38 72.33
N ILE A 20 7.95 1.08 71.88
CA ILE A 20 8.30 1.12 70.45
C ILE A 20 7.63 -0.03 69.71
N LEU A 21 7.69 -1.27 70.23
CA LEU A 21 7.07 -2.43 69.61
C LEU A 21 5.54 -2.29 69.51
N ARG A 22 4.86 -1.80 70.56
CA ARG A 22 3.40 -1.56 70.51
C ARG A 22 3.01 -0.46 69.52
N ARG A 23 3.86 0.56 69.35
CA ARG A 23 3.62 1.65 68.40
C ARG A 23 3.88 1.23 66.96
N ARG A 24 4.98 0.51 66.70
CA ARG A 24 5.47 0.22 65.35
C ARG A 24 5.09 -1.18 64.83
N ALA A 25 4.76 -2.15 65.70
CA ALA A 25 4.47 -3.54 65.31
C ALA A 25 3.35 -4.20 66.14
N ARG A 26 2.09 -3.88 65.80
CA ARG A 26 0.89 -4.38 66.51
C ARG A 26 0.57 -5.89 66.34
N GLY A 27 1.32 -6.62 65.52
CA GLY A 27 1.09 -8.03 65.21
C GLY A 27 2.17 -8.99 65.70
N ILE A 28 3.12 -8.52 66.51
CA ILE A 28 4.19 -9.34 67.07
C ILE A 28 3.81 -9.77 68.49
N GLU A 29 3.90 -11.06 68.76
CA GLU A 29 3.70 -11.62 70.10
C GLU A 29 5.01 -11.51 70.89
N ILE A 30 4.92 -10.95 72.10
CA ILE A 30 6.10 -10.64 72.93
C ILE A 30 6.03 -11.52 74.18
N LEU A 31 7.08 -12.31 74.38
CA LEU A 31 7.27 -13.15 75.56
C LEU A 31 8.42 -12.59 76.38
N ILE A 32 8.24 -12.46 77.69
CA ILE A 32 9.24 -11.88 78.59
C ILE A 32 9.68 -12.96 79.56
N ASN A 33 11.00 -13.23 79.61
CA ASN A 33 11.60 -14.03 80.66
C ASN A 33 12.30 -13.09 81.67
N PRO A 34 11.67 -12.83 82.83
CA PRO A 34 12.18 -11.85 83.78
C PRO A 34 13.42 -12.38 84.52
N VAL A 35 14.54 -11.68 84.40
CA VAL A 35 15.80 -12.04 85.07
C VAL A 35 16.40 -10.85 85.81
N ARG A 36 17.25 -11.12 86.80
CA ARG A 36 18.14 -10.09 87.34
C ARG A 36 19.19 -9.75 86.29
N VAL A 37 19.34 -8.45 86.02
CA VAL A 37 20.31 -7.94 85.04
C VAL A 37 21.57 -7.35 85.68
N GLN A 38 21.63 -7.32 87.01
CA GLN A 38 22.74 -6.79 87.79
C GLN A 38 22.83 -7.47 89.16
N GLY A 39 24.05 -7.55 89.70
CA GLY A 39 24.33 -8.11 91.01
C GLY A 39 24.55 -9.62 91.00
N ALA A 40 25.10 -10.13 92.11
CA ALA A 40 25.55 -11.51 92.23
C ALA A 40 24.47 -12.53 91.84
N GLY A 41 24.81 -13.38 90.86
CA GLY A 41 23.94 -14.43 90.32
C GLY A 41 23.13 -14.02 89.07
N ALA A 42 23.18 -12.75 88.66
CA ALA A 42 22.49 -12.28 87.45
C ALA A 42 22.99 -12.96 86.17
N ALA A 43 24.32 -13.13 86.01
CA ALA A 43 24.89 -13.80 84.84
C ALA A 43 24.34 -15.23 84.64
N ALA A 44 24.19 -16.00 85.72
CA ALA A 44 23.64 -17.36 85.65
C ALA A 44 22.14 -17.36 85.29
N GLU A 45 21.36 -16.40 85.82
CA GLU A 45 19.94 -16.25 85.47
C GLU A 45 19.75 -15.86 84.00
N ILE A 46 20.55 -14.89 83.51
CA ILE A 46 20.55 -14.46 82.11
C ILE A 46 20.85 -15.66 81.20
N ALA A 47 21.90 -16.43 81.51
CA ALA A 47 22.26 -17.61 80.73
C ALA A 47 21.16 -18.69 80.73
N SER A 48 20.53 -18.95 81.89
CA SER A 48 19.40 -19.88 81.98
C SER A 48 18.22 -19.42 81.12
N ALA A 49 17.85 -18.14 81.21
CA ALA A 49 16.75 -17.58 80.45
C ALA A 49 16.97 -17.61 78.94
N ILE A 50 18.21 -17.36 78.49
CA ILE A 50 18.58 -17.49 77.08
C ILE A 50 18.41 -18.95 76.62
N ASN A 51 18.92 -19.91 77.39
CA ASN A 51 18.81 -21.33 77.06
C ASN A 51 17.34 -21.82 77.03
N GLU A 52 16.52 -21.35 77.96
CA GLU A 52 15.08 -21.67 78.04
C GLU A 52 14.29 -21.10 76.85
N LEU A 53 14.57 -19.87 76.44
CA LEU A 53 13.91 -19.23 75.30
C LEU A 53 14.41 -19.80 73.97
N SER A 54 15.68 -20.20 73.91
CA SER A 54 16.29 -20.74 72.70
C SER A 54 15.79 -22.16 72.37
N ASN A 55 15.41 -22.94 73.38
CA ASN A 55 14.92 -24.30 73.21
C ASN A 55 13.39 -24.36 73.35
N PRO A 56 12.63 -24.61 72.25
CA PRO A 56 11.18 -24.67 72.30
C PRO A 56 10.70 -25.74 73.29
N SER A 57 9.79 -25.35 74.18
CA SER A 57 9.20 -26.22 75.20
C SER A 57 7.69 -25.99 75.29
N LYS A 58 7.00 -26.75 76.16
CA LYS A 58 5.56 -26.55 76.40
C LYS A 58 5.26 -25.16 77.01
N ILE A 59 6.24 -24.58 77.71
CA ILE A 59 6.16 -23.27 78.36
C ILE A 59 6.58 -22.16 77.39
N TRP A 60 7.66 -22.39 76.64
CA TRP A 60 8.22 -21.44 75.69
C TRP A 60 7.96 -21.92 74.25
N PRO A 61 6.96 -21.37 73.53
CA PRO A 61 6.74 -21.72 72.13
C PRO A 61 7.92 -21.27 71.27
N PRO A 62 8.07 -21.80 70.04
CA PRO A 62 9.17 -21.42 69.15
C PRO A 62 9.17 -19.91 68.90
N LEU A 63 10.35 -19.31 69.10
CA LEU A 63 10.62 -17.89 68.93
C LEU A 63 11.35 -17.64 67.61
N ASP A 64 11.12 -16.47 67.02
CA ASP A 64 11.84 -16.02 65.82
C ASP A 64 13.10 -15.21 66.19
N LEU A 65 13.14 -14.63 67.39
CA LEU A 65 14.21 -13.75 67.87
C LEU A 65 14.21 -13.67 69.39
N ILE A 66 15.39 -13.55 69.99
CA ILE A 66 15.58 -13.23 71.41
C ILE A 66 16.29 -11.88 71.54
N VAL A 67 15.83 -11.04 72.45
CA VAL A 67 16.47 -9.76 72.78
C VAL A 67 16.94 -9.81 74.22
N VAL A 68 18.25 -9.67 74.41
CA VAL A 68 18.85 -9.52 75.74
C VAL A 68 19.00 -8.03 76.00
N ALA A 69 18.24 -7.50 76.94
CA ALA A 69 18.14 -6.05 77.11
C ALA A 69 18.43 -5.60 78.53
N ARG A 70 19.21 -4.53 78.62
CA ARG A 70 19.39 -3.77 79.85
C ARG A 70 19.46 -2.28 79.56
N GLY A 71 18.93 -1.48 80.48
CA GLY A 71 19.00 -0.02 80.38
C GLY A 71 20.41 0.51 80.64
N GLY A 72 20.53 1.83 80.66
CA GLY A 72 21.78 2.50 81.05
C GLY A 72 22.23 2.17 82.47
N GLY A 73 23.51 2.37 82.72
CA GLY A 73 24.20 2.15 84.00
C GLY A 73 25.70 2.43 83.81
N SER A 74 26.48 2.32 84.88
CA SER A 74 27.94 2.34 84.73
C SER A 74 28.45 1.02 84.11
N ILE A 75 29.72 0.96 83.71
CA ILE A 75 30.27 -0.28 83.14
C ILE A 75 30.33 -1.41 84.18
N GLU A 76 30.52 -1.08 85.46
CA GLU A 76 30.51 -2.02 86.58
C GLU A 76 29.13 -2.64 86.74
N ASP A 77 28.11 -1.83 86.51
CA ASP A 77 26.75 -2.26 86.48
C ASP A 77 26.60 -3.34 85.38
N LEU A 78 27.09 -3.12 84.16
CA LEU A 78 27.03 -4.03 83.00
C LEU A 78 27.89 -5.31 83.09
N TRP A 79 28.67 -5.48 84.17
CA TRP A 79 29.70 -6.52 84.24
C TRP A 79 29.19 -7.96 84.06
N GLU A 80 27.95 -8.22 84.48
CA GLU A 80 27.32 -9.55 84.39
C GLU A 80 27.17 -10.05 82.93
N PHE A 81 27.25 -9.16 81.95
CA PHE A 81 27.23 -9.50 80.51
C PHE A 81 28.62 -9.80 79.94
N ASN A 82 29.68 -9.63 80.74
CA ASN A 82 31.05 -10.05 80.42
C ASN A 82 31.36 -11.47 80.91
N GLU A 83 30.49 -12.07 81.72
CA GLU A 83 30.73 -13.41 82.25
C GLU A 83 30.68 -14.48 81.15
N GLU A 84 31.60 -15.43 81.23
CA GLU A 84 31.76 -16.50 80.23
C GLU A 84 30.48 -17.32 80.06
N VAL A 85 29.71 -17.52 81.13
CA VAL A 85 28.46 -18.27 81.12
C VAL A 85 27.40 -17.63 80.21
N VAL A 86 27.33 -16.29 80.17
CA VAL A 86 26.41 -15.55 79.30
C VAL A 86 26.88 -15.62 77.85
N ALA A 87 28.18 -15.42 77.62
CA ALA A 87 28.78 -15.52 76.29
C ALA A 87 28.54 -16.91 75.67
N ARG A 88 28.76 -17.99 76.42
CA ARG A 88 28.51 -19.36 75.96
C ARG A 88 27.04 -19.63 75.70
N ALA A 89 26.13 -19.11 76.53
CA ALA A 89 24.70 -19.26 76.31
C ALA A 89 24.23 -18.55 75.04
N ILE A 90 24.76 -17.35 74.76
CA ILE A 90 24.45 -16.62 73.52
C ILE A 90 25.00 -17.39 72.31
N ALA A 91 26.26 -17.83 72.35
CA ALA A 91 26.88 -18.56 71.25
C ALA A 91 26.21 -19.91 70.93
N ALA A 92 25.64 -20.57 71.94
CA ALA A 92 24.98 -21.86 71.79
C ALA A 92 23.49 -21.74 71.39
N ALA A 93 22.94 -20.52 71.32
CA ALA A 93 21.53 -20.33 71.02
C ALA A 93 21.19 -20.70 69.58
N LEU A 94 20.06 -21.40 69.41
CA LEU A 94 19.48 -21.81 68.12
C LEU A 94 18.62 -20.72 67.47
N VAL A 95 18.28 -19.68 68.21
CA VAL A 95 17.44 -18.56 67.78
C VAL A 95 18.31 -17.31 67.77
N PRO A 96 18.24 -16.45 66.74
CA PRO A 96 19.08 -15.26 66.68
C PRO A 96 18.89 -14.35 67.90
N ILE A 97 20.00 -13.82 68.42
CA ILE A 97 20.04 -12.97 69.61
C ILE A 97 20.46 -11.55 69.24
N VAL A 98 19.65 -10.58 69.69
CA VAL A 98 20.00 -9.15 69.67
C VAL A 98 20.46 -8.75 71.07
N SER A 99 21.69 -8.27 71.20
CA SER A 99 22.15 -7.63 72.43
C SER A 99 21.78 -6.16 72.42
N ALA A 100 21.15 -5.70 73.51
CA ALA A 100 20.73 -4.33 73.73
C ALA A 100 21.12 -3.89 75.15
N VAL A 101 22.41 -3.98 75.45
CA VAL A 101 23.00 -3.76 76.77
C VAL A 101 23.81 -2.47 76.75
N GLY A 102 23.40 -1.47 77.53
CA GLY A 102 24.14 -0.20 77.67
C GLY A 102 23.82 0.87 76.62
N HIS A 103 24.82 1.70 76.30
CA HIS A 103 24.76 2.79 75.30
C HIS A 103 25.80 2.59 74.18
N GLU A 104 25.86 3.53 73.22
CA GLU A 104 26.74 3.44 72.03
C GLU A 104 28.22 3.14 72.34
N VAL A 105 28.74 3.63 73.47
CA VAL A 105 30.16 3.49 73.86
C VAL A 105 30.45 2.29 74.76
N ASP A 106 29.42 1.67 75.34
CA ASP A 106 29.58 0.53 76.24
C ASP A 106 29.57 -0.76 75.41
N PHE A 107 30.65 -1.54 75.49
CA PHE A 107 30.76 -2.83 74.84
C PHE A 107 30.95 -3.92 75.88
N THR A 108 30.17 -4.97 75.76
CA THR A 108 30.27 -6.17 76.59
C THR A 108 30.62 -7.39 75.72
N ILE A 109 31.12 -8.46 76.34
CA ILE A 109 31.39 -9.71 75.63
C ILE A 109 30.09 -10.26 75.02
N ALA A 110 28.95 -10.12 75.70
CA ALA A 110 27.64 -10.46 75.15
C ALA A 110 27.34 -9.75 73.81
N ASP A 111 27.72 -8.47 73.66
CA ASP A 111 27.52 -7.72 72.41
C ASP A 111 28.33 -8.27 71.23
N PHE A 112 29.54 -8.78 71.51
CA PHE A 112 30.41 -9.36 70.48
C PHE A 112 30.00 -10.77 70.07
N VAL A 113 29.30 -11.49 70.95
CA VAL A 113 28.86 -12.87 70.70
C VAL A 113 27.45 -12.91 70.11
N ALA A 114 26.63 -11.88 70.35
CA ALA A 114 25.29 -11.79 69.78
C ALA A 114 25.32 -11.59 68.26
N ASP A 115 24.25 -12.04 67.57
CA ASP A 115 24.11 -11.90 66.12
C ASP A 115 23.99 -10.43 65.68
N LEU A 116 23.42 -9.60 66.55
CA LEU A 116 23.27 -8.17 66.31
C LEU A 116 23.40 -7.38 67.62
N ARG A 117 24.25 -6.36 67.61
CA ARG A 117 24.30 -5.34 68.67
C ARG A 117 23.37 -4.18 68.32
N ALA A 118 22.54 -3.81 69.28
CA ALA A 118 21.81 -2.56 69.29
C ALA A 118 22.37 -1.64 70.39
N PRO A 119 22.61 -0.35 70.11
CA PRO A 119 23.24 0.56 71.06
C PRO A 119 22.35 0.90 72.26
N THR A 120 21.05 0.68 72.18
CA THR A 120 20.11 0.87 73.30
C THR A 120 18.93 -0.10 73.17
N PRO A 121 18.20 -0.40 74.26
CA PRO A 121 16.94 -1.13 74.22
C PRO A 121 15.94 -0.55 73.19
N SER A 122 15.85 0.77 73.12
CA SER A 122 15.00 1.46 72.14
C SER A 122 15.44 1.19 70.70
N ALA A 123 16.74 1.30 70.42
CA ALA A 123 17.28 1.04 69.09
C ALA A 123 17.10 -0.43 68.66
N ALA A 124 17.19 -1.38 69.59
CA ALA A 124 16.85 -2.78 69.30
C ALA A 124 15.42 -2.90 68.79
N ALA A 125 14.45 -2.30 69.48
CA ALA A 125 13.06 -2.33 69.04
C ALA A 125 12.85 -1.68 67.65
N GLU A 126 13.64 -0.67 67.28
CA GLU A 126 13.60 -0.06 65.95
C GLU A 126 14.23 -0.93 64.86
N LEU A 127 15.34 -1.61 65.17
CA LEU A 127 16.02 -2.52 64.23
C LEU A 127 15.17 -3.78 63.95
N ILE A 128 14.44 -4.25 64.95
CA ILE A 128 13.64 -5.48 64.85
C ILE A 128 12.33 -5.26 64.07
N VAL A 129 11.82 -4.03 64.05
CA VAL A 129 10.55 -3.72 63.40
C VAL A 129 10.79 -3.11 62.01
N PRO A 130 10.38 -3.80 60.92
CA PRO A 130 10.29 -3.12 59.63
C PRO A 130 9.27 -1.98 59.76
N ALA A 131 9.64 -0.77 59.35
CA ALA A 131 8.78 0.41 59.47
C ALA A 131 7.42 0.10 58.82
N ALA A 132 6.34 0.01 59.62
CA ALA A 132 4.99 -0.23 59.12
C ALA A 132 4.59 0.75 58.00
N ILE A 133 5.20 1.94 58.02
CA ILE A 133 5.12 2.98 57.00
C ILE A 133 5.59 2.47 55.62
N GLU A 134 6.65 1.68 55.55
CA GLU A 134 7.17 1.14 54.29
C GLU A 134 6.24 0.09 53.70
N LEU A 135 5.61 -0.73 54.55
CA LEU A 135 4.60 -1.69 54.11
C LEU A 135 3.34 -0.97 53.60
N GLU A 136 2.87 0.04 54.33
CA GLU A 136 1.74 0.88 53.93
C GLU A 136 2.01 1.62 52.61
N ARG A 137 3.22 2.20 52.46
CA ARG A 137 3.69 2.83 51.22
C ARG A 137 3.62 1.86 50.06
N ARG A 138 4.11 0.63 50.24
CA ARG A 138 4.14 -0.39 49.18
C ARG A 138 2.73 -0.88 48.81
N VAL A 139 1.83 -1.03 49.78
CA VAL A 139 0.42 -1.34 49.51
C VAL A 139 -0.24 -0.23 48.70
N ASN A 140 -0.02 1.03 49.05
CA ASN A 140 -0.57 2.18 48.32
C ASN A 140 -0.02 2.27 46.89
N GLU A 141 1.27 2.01 46.68
CA GLU A 141 1.87 1.95 45.33
C GLU A 141 1.24 0.86 44.46
N LEU A 142 1.07 -0.35 45.02
CA LEU A 142 0.42 -1.46 44.33
C LEU A 142 -1.05 -1.14 44.00
N ALA A 143 -1.78 -0.52 44.92
CA ALA A 143 -3.16 -0.10 44.69
C ALA A 143 -3.28 0.94 43.56
N LEU A 144 -2.40 1.93 43.52
CA LEU A 144 -2.33 2.92 42.44
C LEU A 144 -2.00 2.28 41.09
N CYS A 145 -1.08 1.32 41.08
CA CYS A 145 -0.73 0.58 39.87
C CYS A 145 -1.93 -0.23 39.34
N LEU A 146 -2.60 -0.97 40.22
CA LEU A 146 -3.78 -1.76 39.88
C LEU A 146 -4.90 -0.88 39.34
N HIS A 147 -5.16 0.27 39.96
CA HIS A 147 -6.17 1.22 39.49
C HIS A 147 -5.89 1.72 38.08
N ARG A 148 -4.64 2.10 37.79
CA ARG A 148 -4.22 2.53 36.44
C ARG A 148 -4.40 1.42 35.41
N CYS A 149 -3.94 0.20 35.71
CA CYS A 149 -4.11 -0.95 34.81
C CYS A 149 -5.60 -1.22 34.51
N TRP A 150 -6.45 -1.15 35.53
CA TRP A 150 -7.89 -1.35 35.38
C TRP A 150 -8.55 -0.27 34.52
N GLN A 151 -8.20 1.00 34.72
CA GLN A 151 -8.70 2.10 33.90
C GLN A 151 -8.29 1.95 32.43
N SER A 152 -7.02 1.61 32.17
CA SER A 152 -6.53 1.35 30.82
C SER A 152 -7.25 0.16 30.17
N PHE A 153 -7.51 -0.91 30.93
CA PHE A 153 -8.25 -2.07 30.45
C PHE A 153 -9.68 -1.71 30.03
N ILE A 154 -10.44 -1.02 30.90
CA ILE A 154 -11.82 -0.57 30.59
C ILE A 154 -11.81 0.32 29.35
N ALA A 155 -10.90 1.29 29.26
CA ALA A 155 -10.82 2.20 28.12
C ALA A 155 -10.56 1.45 26.81
N ARG A 156 -9.68 0.45 26.83
CA ARG A 156 -9.38 -0.40 25.66
C ARG A 156 -10.59 -1.23 25.23
N GLU A 157 -11.27 -1.89 26.16
CA GLU A 157 -12.45 -2.70 25.84
C GLU A 157 -13.63 -1.84 25.39
N ARG A 158 -13.84 -0.65 25.96
CA ARG A 158 -14.83 0.33 25.45
C ARG A 158 -14.51 0.77 24.02
N THR A 159 -13.24 1.02 23.71
CA THR A 159 -12.82 1.37 22.35
C THR A 159 -13.08 0.21 21.38
N ARG A 160 -12.77 -1.03 21.80
CA ARG A 160 -13.03 -2.24 21.03
C ARG A 160 -14.52 -2.45 20.77
N LEU A 161 -15.36 -2.29 21.79
CA LEU A 161 -16.81 -2.36 21.66
C LEU A 161 -17.35 -1.28 20.70
N ARG A 162 -16.88 -0.03 20.78
CA ARG A 162 -17.25 1.04 19.83
C ARG A 162 -16.87 0.71 18.39
N LEU A 163 -15.72 0.08 18.18
CA LEU A 163 -15.30 -0.37 16.85
C LEU A 163 -16.26 -1.43 16.29
N PHE A 164 -16.74 -2.35 17.14
CA PHE A 164 -17.72 -3.37 16.75
C PHE A 164 -19.16 -2.83 16.64
N SER A 165 -19.58 -1.90 17.50
CA SER A 165 -20.99 -1.48 17.61
C SER A 165 -21.38 -0.41 16.59
N GLU A 166 -20.48 0.50 16.21
CA GLU A 166 -20.88 1.70 15.43
C GLU A 166 -20.34 1.72 14.00
N ARG A 167 -19.37 0.87 13.65
CA ARG A 167 -18.41 1.24 12.59
C ARG A 167 -18.08 0.24 11.51
N ALA A 168 -18.29 -1.07 11.70
CA ALA A 168 -17.96 -2.06 10.67
C ALA A 168 -19.13 -2.27 9.70
N VAL A 169 -20.33 -2.54 10.23
CA VAL A 169 -21.48 -2.92 9.40
C VAL A 169 -22.11 -1.71 8.71
N SER A 170 -22.42 -0.63 9.45
CA SER A 170 -23.06 0.55 8.86
C SER A 170 -22.19 1.30 7.87
N ARG A 171 -20.87 1.45 8.12
CA ARG A 171 -19.98 2.14 7.17
C ARG A 171 -19.72 1.31 5.92
N GLU A 172 -19.57 0.00 6.05
CA GLU A 172 -19.39 -0.88 4.89
C GLU A 172 -20.68 -0.98 4.06
N LEU A 173 -21.85 -1.04 4.70
CA LEU A 173 -23.15 -0.95 3.99
C LEU A 173 -23.32 0.39 3.28
N LEU A 174 -23.05 1.51 3.95
CA LEU A 174 -23.11 2.84 3.33
C LEU A 174 -22.13 2.98 2.18
N ARG A 175 -20.91 2.45 2.31
CA ARG A 175 -19.90 2.45 1.24
C ARG A 175 -20.37 1.62 0.04
N ARG A 176 -20.86 0.39 0.26
CA ARG A 176 -21.41 -0.46 -0.82
C ARG A 176 -22.64 0.16 -1.48
N MET A 177 -23.50 0.84 -0.73
CA MET A 177 -24.63 1.58 -1.29
C MET A 177 -24.17 2.78 -2.13
N GLN A 178 -23.17 3.53 -1.69
CA GLN A 178 -22.61 4.64 -2.47
C GLN A 178 -21.92 4.17 -3.75
N GLU A 179 -21.14 3.08 -3.68
CA GLU A 179 -20.51 2.46 -4.85
C GLU A 179 -21.55 1.91 -5.84
N GLY A 180 -22.61 1.28 -5.31
CA GLY A 180 -23.75 0.83 -6.12
C GLY A 180 -24.44 1.99 -6.83
N LYS A 181 -24.66 3.11 -6.13
CA LYS A 181 -25.25 4.33 -6.70
C LYS A 181 -24.37 4.92 -7.81
N GLN A 182 -23.08 5.11 -7.55
CA GLN A 182 -22.13 5.63 -8.55
C GLN A 182 -22.06 4.75 -9.80
N THR A 183 -22.07 3.42 -9.62
CA THR A 183 -22.07 2.46 -10.73
C THR A 183 -23.34 2.59 -11.57
N LEU A 184 -24.49 2.78 -10.92
CA LEU A 184 -25.78 2.92 -11.58
C LEU A 184 -25.86 4.25 -12.36
N ASP A 185 -25.36 5.34 -11.78
CA ASP A 185 -25.26 6.65 -12.45
C ASP A 185 -24.35 6.57 -13.68
N TRP A 186 -23.16 5.95 -13.56
CA TRP A 186 -22.25 5.77 -14.69
C TRP A 186 -22.86 4.90 -15.81
N ARG A 187 -23.53 3.81 -15.45
CA ARG A 187 -24.23 2.94 -16.42
C ARG A 187 -25.37 3.69 -17.10
N ARG A 188 -26.11 4.52 -16.38
CA ARG A 188 -27.20 5.35 -16.92
C ARG A 188 -26.66 6.38 -17.93
N GLU A 189 -25.62 7.12 -17.57
CA GLU A 189 -25.01 8.10 -18.48
C GLU A 189 -24.38 7.44 -19.71
N SER A 190 -23.74 6.28 -19.53
CA SER A 190 -23.17 5.51 -20.64
C SER A 190 -24.26 5.01 -21.59
N LEU A 191 -25.35 4.47 -21.06
CA LEU A 191 -26.51 4.05 -21.86
C LEU A 191 -27.13 5.21 -22.61
N GLN A 192 -27.35 6.37 -21.95
CA GLN A 192 -27.91 7.55 -22.60
C GLN A 192 -27.02 8.04 -23.75
N ARG A 193 -25.71 8.17 -23.53
CA ARG A 193 -24.77 8.58 -24.57
C ARG A 193 -24.75 7.60 -25.75
N ASN A 194 -24.69 6.31 -25.47
CA ASN A 194 -24.67 5.28 -26.51
C ASN A 194 -25.99 5.20 -27.26
N ALA A 195 -27.13 5.33 -26.60
CA ALA A 195 -28.45 5.32 -27.25
C ALA A 195 -28.61 6.53 -28.19
N VAL A 196 -28.21 7.72 -27.75
CA VAL A 196 -28.24 8.93 -28.59
C VAL A 196 -27.30 8.77 -29.79
N GLY A 197 -26.08 8.29 -29.58
CA GLY A 197 -25.13 8.03 -30.66
C GLY A 197 -25.61 6.97 -31.65
N PHE A 198 -26.21 5.88 -31.15
CA PHE A 198 -26.77 4.81 -31.98
C PHE A 198 -27.92 5.32 -32.86
N VAL A 199 -28.90 6.01 -32.26
CA VAL A 199 -30.02 6.60 -33.01
C VAL A 199 -29.53 7.66 -34.00
N GLY A 200 -28.55 8.47 -33.62
CA GLY A 200 -27.90 9.44 -34.50
C GLY A 200 -27.26 8.79 -35.73
N ASN A 201 -26.46 7.73 -35.53
CA ASN A 201 -25.82 6.99 -36.62
C ASN A 201 -26.83 6.32 -37.55
N TRP A 202 -27.90 5.73 -37.03
CA TRP A 202 -28.95 5.13 -37.87
C TRP A 202 -29.72 6.18 -38.67
N ARG A 203 -30.04 7.33 -38.07
CA ARG A 203 -30.64 8.47 -38.79
C ARG A 203 -29.71 8.99 -39.88
N GLY A 204 -28.41 9.10 -39.59
CA GLY A 204 -27.38 9.48 -40.57
C GLY A 204 -27.33 8.51 -41.76
N ARG A 205 -27.20 7.20 -41.48
CA ARG A 205 -27.22 6.15 -42.52
C ARG A 205 -28.50 6.15 -43.34
N LEU A 206 -29.65 6.35 -42.72
CA LEU A 206 -30.93 6.44 -43.42
C LEU A 206 -30.98 7.68 -44.32
N ALA A 207 -30.47 8.82 -43.85
CA ALA A 207 -30.40 10.05 -44.63
C ALA A 207 -29.44 9.91 -45.82
N GLU A 208 -28.27 9.30 -45.62
CA GLU A 208 -27.29 9.00 -46.67
C GLU A 208 -27.86 8.03 -47.71
N ASN A 209 -28.43 6.90 -47.28
CA ASN A 209 -29.06 5.94 -48.19
C ASN A 209 -30.25 6.57 -48.93
N GLY A 210 -31.07 7.36 -48.24
CA GLY A 210 -32.17 8.10 -48.88
C GLY A 210 -31.68 9.14 -49.88
N ALA A 211 -30.57 9.81 -49.61
CA ALA A 211 -29.94 10.74 -50.55
C ALA A 211 -29.33 10.00 -51.75
N ALA A 212 -28.69 8.85 -51.53
CA ALA A 212 -28.18 7.99 -52.60
C ALA A 212 -29.32 7.48 -53.50
N LEU A 213 -30.43 7.05 -52.91
CA LEU A 213 -31.61 6.60 -53.64
C LEU A 213 -32.23 7.72 -54.48
N ARG A 214 -32.33 8.94 -53.92
CA ARG A 214 -32.80 10.14 -54.65
C ARG A 214 -31.84 10.58 -55.76
N ARG A 215 -30.53 10.40 -55.59
CA ARG A 215 -29.53 10.69 -56.64
C ARG A 215 -29.64 9.70 -57.80
N HIS A 216 -29.99 8.46 -57.50
CA HIS A 216 -30.21 7.41 -58.50
C HIS A 216 -31.68 7.25 -58.88
N ASP A 217 -32.51 8.30 -58.78
CA ASP A 217 -33.91 8.26 -59.17
C ASP A 217 -34.05 7.77 -60.62
N PRO A 218 -34.51 6.52 -60.84
CA PRO A 218 -34.57 5.93 -62.16
C PRO A 218 -35.49 6.72 -63.09
N SER A 219 -36.52 7.35 -62.54
CA SER A 219 -37.49 8.17 -63.28
C SER A 219 -36.79 9.39 -63.88
N ARG A 220 -35.93 10.06 -63.10
CA ARG A 220 -35.17 11.23 -63.55
C ARG A 220 -34.14 10.84 -64.62
N GLU A 221 -33.42 9.74 -64.41
CA GLU A 221 -32.46 9.22 -65.38
C GLU A 221 -33.14 8.78 -66.69
N ILE A 222 -34.31 8.13 -66.61
CA ILE A 222 -35.11 7.74 -67.77
C ILE A 222 -35.60 8.98 -68.55
N VAL A 223 -36.06 10.03 -67.87
CA VAL A 223 -36.49 11.28 -68.52
C VAL A 223 -35.31 11.96 -69.22
N LEU A 224 -34.15 12.07 -68.56
CA LEU A 224 -32.92 12.62 -69.15
C LEU A 224 -32.48 11.84 -70.39
N ARG A 225 -32.46 10.50 -70.31
CA ARG A 225 -32.09 9.64 -71.45
C ARG A 225 -33.11 9.72 -72.58
N ARG A 226 -34.42 9.72 -72.29
CA ARG A 226 -35.48 9.92 -73.30
C ARG A 226 -35.33 11.26 -74.01
N ASN A 227 -35.09 12.34 -73.26
CA ASN A 227 -34.86 13.66 -73.84
C ASN A 227 -33.62 13.67 -74.72
N ARG A 228 -32.54 13.01 -74.30
CA ARG A 228 -31.31 12.90 -75.10
C ARG A 228 -31.52 12.13 -76.40
N VAL A 229 -32.25 11.02 -76.34
CA VAL A 229 -32.61 10.25 -77.54
C VAL A 229 -33.49 11.08 -78.47
N ALA A 230 -34.49 11.79 -77.95
CA ALA A 230 -35.35 12.66 -78.75
C ALA A 230 -34.59 13.85 -79.37
N GLU A 231 -33.60 14.41 -78.67
CA GLU A 231 -32.71 15.45 -79.20
C GLU A 231 -31.82 14.92 -80.32
N ILE A 232 -31.18 13.77 -80.12
CA ILE A 232 -30.33 13.13 -81.14
C ILE A 232 -31.16 12.76 -82.37
N ALA A 233 -32.35 12.17 -82.17
CA ALA A 233 -33.27 11.84 -83.25
C ALA A 233 -33.70 13.08 -84.04
N ARG A 234 -34.02 14.20 -83.36
CA ARG A 234 -34.30 15.48 -84.03
C ARG A 234 -33.11 16.02 -84.79
N ARG A 235 -31.90 15.96 -84.23
CA ARG A 235 -30.68 16.41 -84.94
C ARG A 235 -30.37 15.55 -86.16
N LEU A 236 -30.64 14.25 -86.09
CA LEU A 236 -30.49 13.33 -87.20
C LEU A 236 -31.54 13.60 -88.29
N ALA A 237 -32.81 13.78 -87.91
CA ALA A 237 -33.90 14.10 -88.84
C ALA A 237 -33.75 15.51 -89.46
N ALA A 238 -33.23 16.47 -88.70
CA ALA A 238 -32.93 17.82 -89.17
C ALA A 238 -31.59 17.91 -89.91
N CYS A 239 -30.81 16.83 -89.98
CA CYS A 239 -29.64 16.77 -90.83
C CYS A 239 -30.14 16.84 -92.28
N PRO A 240 -29.84 17.91 -93.03
CA PRO A 240 -30.44 18.07 -94.34
C PRO A 240 -29.98 16.93 -95.23
N ALA A 241 -30.91 16.17 -95.82
CA ALA A 241 -30.58 15.21 -96.90
C ALA A 241 -29.80 15.88 -98.04
N GLN A 242 -29.88 17.21 -98.14
CA GLN A 242 -29.11 18.05 -99.03
C GLN A 242 -27.61 18.09 -98.70
N LEU A 243 -27.21 17.94 -97.44
CA LEU A 243 -25.82 17.99 -96.99
C LEU A 243 -25.10 16.68 -97.33
N THR A 244 -25.77 15.54 -97.09
CA THR A 244 -25.30 14.22 -97.56
C THR A 244 -25.29 14.14 -99.09
N ALA A 245 -26.32 14.65 -99.77
CA ALA A 245 -26.35 14.74 -101.23
C ALA A 245 -25.30 15.71 -101.80
N ALA A 246 -24.93 16.77 -101.08
CA ALA A 246 -23.86 17.69 -101.50
C ALA A 246 -22.47 17.05 -101.36
N MET A 247 -22.24 16.25 -100.32
CA MET A 247 -21.01 15.48 -100.16
C MET A 247 -20.83 14.45 -101.28
N TRP A 248 -21.90 13.70 -101.62
CA TRP A 248 -21.89 12.77 -102.74
C TRP A 248 -21.64 13.45 -104.09
N ARG A 249 -22.33 14.57 -104.35
CA ARG A 249 -22.08 15.36 -105.57
C ARG A 249 -20.64 15.90 -105.64
N ARG A 250 -20.04 16.27 -104.50
CA ARG A 250 -18.64 16.71 -104.45
C ARG A 250 -17.69 15.57 -104.81
N PHE A 251 -17.97 14.36 -104.32
CA PHE A 251 -17.18 13.17 -104.64
C PHE A 251 -17.24 12.82 -106.13
N GLU A 252 -18.44 12.71 -106.71
CA GLU A 252 -18.61 12.43 -108.15
C GLU A 252 -17.93 13.48 -109.03
N ARG A 253 -17.95 14.75 -108.62
CA ARG A 253 -17.28 15.82 -109.37
C ARG A 253 -15.77 15.63 -109.37
N SER A 254 -15.17 15.30 -108.23
CA SER A 254 -13.73 15.04 -108.11
C SER A 254 -13.32 13.83 -108.96
N GLU A 255 -14.13 12.77 -108.98
CA GLU A 255 -13.90 11.60 -109.82
C GLU A 255 -13.89 11.95 -111.31
N LYS A 256 -14.90 12.69 -111.78
CA LYS A 256 -14.99 13.12 -113.19
C LYS A 256 -13.85 14.05 -113.62
N VAL A 257 -13.43 14.96 -112.73
CA VAL A 257 -12.27 15.82 -113.00
C VAL A 257 -10.99 14.99 -113.14
N LEU A 258 -10.80 13.97 -112.28
CA LEU A 258 -9.67 13.07 -112.35
C LEU A 258 -9.66 12.28 -113.67
N ALA A 259 -10.82 11.82 -114.13
CA ALA A 259 -10.96 11.09 -115.38
C ALA A 259 -10.59 11.92 -116.62
N VAL A 260 -10.84 13.25 -116.60
CA VAL A 260 -10.53 14.15 -117.73
C VAL A 260 -9.08 14.63 -117.74
N LEU A 261 -8.49 14.85 -116.57
CA LEU A 261 -7.11 15.37 -116.45
C LEU A 261 -6.06 14.25 -116.34
N GLY A 262 -6.50 13.00 -116.31
CA GLY A 262 -5.63 11.83 -116.25
C GLY A 262 -4.83 11.62 -117.54
N PRO A 263 -3.62 11.00 -117.45
CA PRO A 263 -2.78 10.70 -118.61
C PRO A 263 -3.50 9.86 -119.67
N ASP A 264 -4.44 8.99 -119.27
CA ASP A 264 -5.23 8.15 -120.19
C ASP A 264 -6.13 8.96 -121.13
N ALA A 265 -6.75 10.04 -120.64
CA ALA A 265 -7.57 10.93 -121.46
C ALA A 265 -6.74 11.73 -122.48
N THR A 266 -5.46 11.97 -122.17
CA THR A 266 -4.54 12.66 -123.08
C THR A 266 -4.05 11.72 -124.18
N LEU A 267 -3.74 10.46 -123.85
CA LEU A 267 -3.42 9.42 -124.85
C LEU A 267 -4.61 9.17 -125.78
N GLY A 268 -5.83 9.09 -125.23
CA GLY A 268 -7.07 8.91 -125.99
C GLY A 268 -7.38 10.00 -127.03
N ARG A 269 -6.77 11.19 -126.92
CA ARG A 269 -6.89 12.28 -127.91
C ARG A 269 -5.94 12.13 -129.11
N GLY A 270 -5.24 11.01 -129.23
CA GLY A 270 -4.33 10.73 -130.34
C GLY A 270 -2.90 11.25 -130.13
N TYR A 271 -2.58 11.72 -128.93
CA TYR A 271 -1.21 12.03 -128.55
C TYR A 271 -0.49 10.75 -128.14
N SER A 272 0.75 10.60 -128.57
CA SER A 272 1.61 9.53 -128.15
C SER A 272 2.63 10.03 -127.13
N MET A 273 2.89 9.23 -126.10
CA MET A 273 3.95 9.49 -125.14
C MET A 273 5.16 8.63 -125.48
N THR A 274 6.22 9.25 -125.97
CA THR A 274 7.47 8.55 -126.29
C THR A 274 8.40 8.58 -125.08
N THR A 275 8.86 7.40 -124.69
CA THR A 275 9.85 7.19 -123.63
C THR A 275 11.08 6.49 -124.19
N ASP A 276 12.24 6.74 -123.59
CA ASP A 276 13.46 6.00 -123.89
C ASP A 276 13.42 4.57 -123.32
N ALA A 277 14.48 3.78 -123.54
CA ALA A 277 14.60 2.43 -122.99
C ALA A 277 14.60 2.35 -121.45
N THR A 278 14.79 3.48 -120.74
CA THR A 278 14.74 3.59 -119.27
C THR A 278 13.37 4.04 -118.75
N GLY A 279 12.42 4.38 -119.63
CA GLY A 279 11.09 4.86 -119.29
C GLY A 279 10.98 6.37 -119.07
N ALA A 280 12.05 7.13 -119.34
CA ALA A 280 12.03 8.60 -119.24
C ALA A 280 11.38 9.20 -120.49
N ILE A 281 10.51 10.21 -120.31
CA ILE A 281 9.77 10.84 -121.41
C ILE A 281 10.73 11.66 -122.28
N VAL A 282 10.84 11.28 -123.54
CA VAL A 282 11.63 11.97 -124.55
C VAL A 282 10.78 13.11 -125.12
N ARG A 283 11.26 14.34 -124.97
CA ARG A 283 10.54 15.56 -125.41
C ARG A 283 11.19 16.28 -126.57
N SER A 284 12.47 15.99 -126.84
CA SER A 284 13.28 16.70 -127.85
C SER A 284 14.13 15.71 -128.63
N VAL A 285 14.33 15.97 -129.92
CA VAL A 285 15.13 15.14 -130.83
C VAL A 285 16.60 15.07 -130.39
N THR A 286 17.12 16.11 -129.74
CA THR A 286 18.50 16.14 -129.21
C THR A 286 18.77 15.11 -128.11
N GLN A 287 17.72 14.54 -127.52
CA GLN A 287 17.82 13.57 -126.42
C GLN A 287 18.03 12.13 -126.92
N VAL A 288 18.03 11.90 -128.24
CA VAL A 288 18.10 10.57 -128.83
C VAL A 288 19.22 10.51 -129.86
N LYS A 289 20.03 9.44 -129.84
CA LYS A 289 21.12 9.22 -130.80
C LYS A 289 20.76 8.11 -131.79
N ARG A 290 21.43 8.13 -132.94
CA ARG A 290 21.29 7.12 -133.99
C ARG A 290 21.64 5.74 -133.43
N GLY A 291 20.68 4.81 -133.48
CA GLY A 291 20.75 3.47 -132.92
C GLY A 291 19.97 3.26 -131.61
N ASP A 292 19.42 4.30 -130.98
CA ASP A 292 18.68 4.15 -129.71
C ASP A 292 17.25 3.62 -129.91
N ARG A 293 16.78 2.82 -128.95
CA ARG A 293 15.39 2.32 -128.88
C ARG A 293 14.47 3.30 -128.17
N LEU A 294 13.39 3.67 -128.86
CA LEU A 294 12.29 4.46 -128.32
C LEU A 294 11.03 3.62 -128.19
N ARG A 295 10.32 3.77 -127.07
CA ARG A 295 9.01 3.17 -126.84
C ARG A 295 7.94 4.25 -126.82
N THR A 296 7.08 4.25 -127.82
CA THR A 296 6.00 5.22 -127.98
C THR A 296 4.68 4.58 -127.55
N ARG A 297 4.13 5.03 -126.42
CA ARG A 297 2.83 4.58 -125.92
C ARG A 297 1.71 5.43 -126.51
N VAL A 298 0.71 4.75 -127.04
CA VAL A 298 -0.55 5.29 -127.55
C VAL A 298 -1.71 4.69 -126.73
N THR A 299 -2.95 5.12 -127.01
CA THR A 299 -4.15 4.78 -126.24
C THR A 299 -4.33 3.27 -126.00
N ASP A 300 -3.99 2.45 -126.98
CA ASP A 300 -4.29 1.03 -127.04
C ASP A 300 -3.05 0.13 -126.93
N GLY A 301 -1.85 0.71 -126.86
CA GLY A 301 -0.62 -0.09 -126.86
C GLY A 301 0.66 0.74 -126.85
N ALA A 302 1.80 0.06 -127.00
CA ALA A 302 3.09 0.71 -127.12
C ALA A 302 3.87 0.12 -128.28
N ILE A 303 4.48 0.98 -129.07
CA ILE A 303 5.27 0.66 -130.26
C ILE A 303 6.74 0.90 -129.93
N GLU A 304 7.61 -0.02 -130.34
CA GLU A 304 9.06 0.12 -130.19
C GLU A 304 9.70 0.43 -131.55
N SER A 305 10.57 1.43 -131.58
CA SER A 305 11.24 1.91 -132.79
C SER A 305 12.72 2.17 -132.51
N ASP A 306 13.57 1.85 -133.48
CA ASP A 306 15.01 2.18 -133.45
C ASP A 306 15.26 3.49 -134.23
N VAL A 307 16.05 4.41 -133.67
CA VAL A 307 16.35 5.70 -134.32
C VAL A 307 17.35 5.51 -135.46
N ALA A 308 16.87 5.73 -136.68
CA ALA A 308 17.58 5.45 -137.93
C ALA A 308 18.74 6.38 -138.27
#